data_AF-A0A0N7L7V5-F1
#
_entry.id   AF-A0A0N7L7V5-F1
#
_cell.length_a   1.000
_cell.length_b   1.000
_cell.length_c   1.000
_cell.angle_alpha   90.00
_cell.angle_beta   90.00
_cell.angle_gamma   90.00
#
_symmetry.space_group_name_H-M   'P 1'
#
loop_
_entity.id
_entity.type
_entity.pdbx_description
1 polymer ?
#
loop_
_entity_poly.entity_id
_entity_poly.type
_entity_poly.pdbx_seq_one_letter_code
_entity_poly.pdbx_strand_id
1 'polypeptide(L)'
;MAMTLTMIQNEQQRVALAISNLSGQAREWALTRGTSIEVAFPSWTELKLHLLLVFSPPNQEYSARSRFLAARQGKKKLADFVHELRILIAGMEADLLPEAVTVTAFMEGLRTGVARMEVFRAHPSTFKEAKNVPLNADFNLESARIGRNTHPQISSSGLETMNLSYAGKEGGELRAT
;
A
#
# COMPACT_ATOMS: atom_id res chain seq x y z
N MET A 1 16.15 9.42 -39.81
CA MET A 1 14.69 9.17 -39.89
C MET A 1 14.19 8.90 -38.47
N ALA A 2 13.62 9.90 -37.81
CA ALA A 2 13.00 9.73 -36.51
C ALA A 2 11.52 9.44 -36.71
N MET A 3 11.07 8.25 -36.32
CA MET A 3 9.65 7.91 -36.30
C MET A 3 8.99 8.67 -35.17
N THR A 4 8.43 9.84 -35.47
CA THR A 4 7.54 10.53 -34.56
C THR A 4 6.27 9.69 -34.41
N LEU A 5 6.11 9.04 -33.26
CA LEU A 5 4.82 8.53 -32.81
C LEU A 5 3.85 9.71 -32.87
N THR A 6 2.94 9.70 -33.85
CA THR A 6 1.88 10.69 -33.98
C THR A 6 0.93 10.51 -32.81
N MET A 7 1.28 11.18 -31.71
CA MET A 7 0.48 11.35 -30.53
C MET A 7 -0.88 11.84 -31.00
N ILE A 8 -1.94 11.07 -30.75
CA ILE A 8 -3.31 11.36 -31.19
C ILE A 8 -3.69 12.75 -30.64
N GLN A 9 -3.51 13.80 -31.45
CA GLN A 9 -3.75 15.19 -31.09
C GLN A 9 -5.23 15.56 -31.21
N ASN A 10 -6.00 14.80 -31.98
CA ASN A 10 -7.42 15.04 -32.19
C ASN A 10 -8.25 14.29 -31.15
N GLU A 11 -8.99 15.01 -30.30
CA GLU A 11 -9.86 14.42 -29.28
C GLU A 11 -10.90 13.46 -29.88
N GLN A 12 -11.44 13.77 -31.05
CA GLN A 12 -12.44 12.93 -31.71
C GLN A 12 -11.86 11.60 -32.20
N GLN A 13 -10.61 11.61 -32.69
CA GLN A 13 -9.91 10.36 -33.03
C GLN A 13 -9.66 9.51 -31.78
N ARG A 14 -9.35 10.15 -30.65
CA ARG A 14 -9.15 9.46 -29.37
C ARG A 14 -10.44 8.84 -28.84
N VAL A 15 -11.56 9.58 -28.93
CA VAL A 15 -12.90 9.11 -28.56
C VAL A 15 -13.32 7.97 -29.46
N ALA A 16 -13.24 8.12 -30.78
CA ALA A 16 -13.61 7.08 -31.75
C ALA A 16 -12.80 5.80 -31.54
N LEU A 17 -11.49 5.91 -31.30
CA LEU A 17 -10.64 4.77 -30.98
C LEU A 17 -11.05 4.10 -29.66
N ALA A 18 -11.37 4.85 -28.61
CA ALA A 18 -11.80 4.23 -27.36
C ALA A 18 -13.17 3.54 -27.50
N ILE A 19 -14.11 4.16 -28.21
CA ILE A 19 -15.41 3.55 -28.53
C ILE A 19 -15.22 2.27 -29.35
N SER A 20 -14.30 2.24 -30.31
CA SER A 20 -14.02 1.02 -31.10
C SER A 20 -13.41 -0.11 -30.28
N ASN A 21 -12.84 0.19 -29.11
CA ASN A 21 -12.31 -0.80 -28.16
C ASN A 21 -13.35 -1.26 -27.13
N LEU A 22 -14.55 -0.68 -27.10
CA LEU A 22 -15.62 -1.15 -26.23
C LEU A 22 -16.18 -2.48 -26.75
N SER A 23 -16.55 -3.36 -25.82
CA SER A 23 -17.12 -4.68 -26.12
C SER A 23 -18.28 -5.00 -25.19
N GLY A 24 -19.10 -5.98 -25.56
CA GLY A 24 -20.28 -6.40 -24.80
C GLY A 24 -21.23 -5.24 -24.51
N GLN A 25 -21.72 -5.17 -23.26
CA GLN A 25 -22.68 -4.17 -22.80
C GLN A 25 -22.18 -2.73 -22.95
N ALA A 26 -20.87 -2.49 -22.85
CA ALA A 26 -20.30 -1.16 -23.04
C ALA A 26 -20.45 -0.67 -24.48
N ARG A 27 -20.30 -1.57 -25.46
CA ARG A 27 -20.50 -1.24 -26.87
C ARG A 27 -21.97 -0.99 -27.18
N GLU A 28 -22.86 -1.86 -26.69
CA GLU A 28 -24.31 -1.70 -26.87
C GLU A 28 -24.79 -0.36 -26.30
N TRP A 29 -24.38 -0.05 -25.06
CA TRP A 29 -24.66 1.24 -24.44
C TRP A 29 -24.16 2.42 -25.29
N ALA A 30 -22.91 2.38 -25.76
CA ALA A 30 -22.34 3.49 -26.54
C ALA A 30 -23.12 3.74 -27.84
N LEU A 31 -23.61 2.68 -28.50
CA LEU A 31 -24.42 2.79 -29.72
C LEU A 31 -25.82 3.39 -29.46
N THR A 32 -26.37 3.25 -28.25
CA THR A 32 -27.67 3.86 -27.89
C THR A 32 -27.58 5.36 -27.57
N ARG A 33 -26.38 5.92 -27.41
CA ARG A 33 -26.17 7.30 -26.94
C ARG A 33 -26.31 8.38 -28.01
N GLY A 34 -26.42 8.03 -29.30
CA GLY A 34 -26.65 9.00 -30.36
C GLY A 34 -26.54 8.42 -31.76
N THR A 35 -26.87 9.25 -32.76
CA THR A 35 -26.77 8.90 -34.18
C THR A 35 -25.33 8.96 -34.71
N SER A 36 -24.45 9.70 -34.04
CA SER A 36 -23.02 9.79 -34.33
C SER A 36 -22.21 9.90 -33.03
N ILE A 37 -21.01 9.27 -33.02
CA ILE A 37 -20.07 9.29 -31.89
C ILE A 37 -19.65 10.73 -31.55
N GLU A 38 -19.48 11.59 -32.57
CA GLU A 38 -19.03 12.98 -32.39
C GLU A 38 -20.02 13.82 -31.59
N VAL A 39 -21.32 13.57 -31.78
CA VAL A 39 -22.40 14.29 -31.10
C VAL A 39 -22.66 13.71 -29.70
N ALA A 40 -22.57 12.39 -29.57
CA ALA A 40 -22.79 11.69 -28.29
C ALA A 40 -21.64 11.95 -27.28
N PHE A 41 -20.40 12.07 -27.78
CA PHE A 41 -19.20 12.18 -26.96
C PHE A 41 -18.25 13.27 -27.52
N PRO A 42 -18.51 14.55 -27.24
CA PRO A 42 -17.77 15.67 -27.84
C PRO A 42 -16.30 15.77 -27.39
N SER A 43 -15.92 15.13 -26.29
CA SER A 43 -14.55 15.13 -25.78
C SER A 43 -14.17 13.83 -25.06
N TRP A 44 -12.87 13.64 -24.84
CA TRP A 44 -12.36 12.52 -24.04
C TRP A 44 -12.88 12.56 -22.59
N THR A 45 -13.03 13.75 -22.03
CA THR A 45 -13.52 13.95 -20.66
C THR A 45 -14.98 13.56 -20.53
N GLU A 46 -15.81 13.95 -21.50
CA GLU A 46 -17.23 13.61 -21.52
C GLU A 46 -17.44 12.10 -21.65
N LEU A 47 -16.70 11.44 -22.55
CA LEU A 47 -16.73 9.98 -22.68
C LEU A 47 -16.38 9.29 -21.36
N LYS A 48 -15.30 9.70 -20.69
CA LYS A 48 -14.91 9.13 -19.39
C LYS A 48 -15.99 9.34 -18.34
N LEU A 49 -16.55 10.54 -18.25
CA LEU A 49 -17.60 10.85 -17.29
C LEU A 49 -18.83 9.96 -17.51
N HIS A 50 -19.27 9.81 -18.76
CA HIS A 50 -20.41 8.95 -19.10
C HIS A 50 -20.14 7.48 -18.81
N LEU A 51 -18.93 6.99 -19.11
CA LEU A 51 -18.54 5.62 -18.78
C LEU A 51 -18.50 5.38 -17.28
N LEU A 52 -17.93 6.32 -16.50
CA LEU A 52 -17.94 6.23 -15.04
C LEU A 52 -19.37 6.23 -14.50
N LEU A 53 -20.22 7.17 -14.94
CA LEU A 53 -21.59 7.27 -14.45
C LEU A 53 -22.42 6.00 -14.72
N VAL A 54 -22.22 5.35 -15.87
CA VAL A 54 -23.03 4.21 -16.30
C VAL A 54 -22.50 2.89 -15.77
N PHE A 55 -21.18 2.75 -15.69
CA PHE A 55 -20.52 1.49 -15.33
C PHE A 55 -19.96 1.47 -13.91
N SER A 56 -20.01 2.58 -13.17
CA SER A 56 -19.70 2.55 -11.74
C SER A 56 -20.73 1.71 -10.99
N PRO A 57 -20.29 0.76 -10.16
CA PRO A 57 -21.19 0.02 -9.29
C PRO A 57 -21.98 0.98 -8.38
N PRO A 58 -23.26 0.69 -8.11
CA PRO A 58 -24.00 1.39 -7.07
C PRO A 58 -23.22 1.34 -5.75
N ASN A 59 -23.12 2.47 -5.05
CA ASN A 59 -22.43 2.58 -3.77
C ASN A 59 -20.92 2.26 -3.82
N GLN A 60 -20.25 2.51 -4.95
CA GLN A 60 -18.80 2.29 -5.10
C GLN A 60 -17.99 2.93 -3.96
N GLU A 61 -18.30 4.16 -3.59
CA GLU A 61 -17.62 4.84 -2.49
C GLU A 61 -17.82 4.13 -1.14
N TYR A 62 -19.07 3.80 -0.79
CA TYR A 62 -19.38 3.08 0.44
C TYR A 62 -18.70 1.71 0.47
N SER A 63 -18.70 0.98 -0.64
CA SER A 63 -18.00 -0.29 -0.80
C SER A 63 -16.50 -0.12 -0.59
N ALA A 64 -15.89 0.92 -1.17
CA ALA A 64 -14.48 1.24 -0.99
C ALA A 64 -14.15 1.57 0.48
N ARG A 65 -14.95 2.42 1.14
CA ARG A 65 -14.84 2.75 2.58
C ARG A 65 -14.95 1.51 3.46
N SER A 66 -16.00 0.70 3.26
CA SER A 66 -16.22 -0.52 4.02
C SER A 66 -15.05 -1.50 3.86
N ARG A 67 -14.57 -1.71 2.63
CA ARG A 67 -13.44 -2.60 2.36
C ARG A 67 -12.15 -2.07 2.94
N PHE A 68 -11.92 -0.77 2.91
CA PHE A 68 -10.74 -0.15 3.50
C PHE A 68 -10.69 -0.37 5.01
N LEU A 69 -11.80 -0.14 5.72
CA LEU A 69 -11.89 -0.36 7.17
C LEU A 69 -11.75 -1.84 7.55
N ALA A 70 -12.26 -2.74 6.72
CA ALA A 70 -12.15 -4.19 6.91
C ALA A 70 -10.81 -4.79 6.47
N ALA A 71 -9.98 -4.03 5.73
CA ALA A 71 -8.77 -4.54 5.14
C ALA A 71 -7.77 -4.99 6.22
N ARG A 72 -7.20 -6.18 6.04
CA ARG A 72 -6.16 -6.74 6.89
C ARG A 72 -5.02 -7.24 6.00
N GLN A 73 -3.78 -6.99 6.42
CA GLN A 73 -2.59 -7.43 5.71
C GLN A 73 -2.54 -8.95 5.60
N GLY A 74 -2.89 -9.66 6.68
CA GLY A 74 -2.86 -11.12 6.73
C GLY A 74 -1.52 -11.68 6.27
N LYS A 75 -1.55 -12.56 5.25
CA LYS A 75 -0.36 -13.18 4.65
C LYS A 75 0.24 -12.39 3.48
N LYS A 76 -0.37 -11.28 3.06
CA LYS A 76 0.08 -10.47 1.92
C LYS A 76 1.42 -9.80 2.24
N LYS A 77 2.25 -9.54 1.22
CA LYS A 77 3.42 -8.66 1.41
C LYS A 77 2.93 -7.26 1.80
N LEU A 78 3.76 -6.51 2.52
CA LEU A 78 3.37 -5.17 2.97
C LEU A 78 3.08 -4.24 1.79
N ALA A 79 3.90 -4.31 0.73
CA ALA A 79 3.70 -3.53 -0.49
C ALA A 79 2.33 -3.81 -1.14
N ASP A 80 1.92 -5.08 -1.22
CA ASP A 80 0.63 -5.49 -1.82
C ASP A 80 -0.54 -4.95 -1.00
N PHE A 81 -0.45 -5.05 0.33
CA PHE A 81 -1.47 -4.50 1.22
C PHE A 81 -1.58 -2.97 1.11
N VAL A 82 -0.45 -2.26 1.09
CA VAL A 82 -0.44 -0.80 0.88
C VAL A 82 -1.02 -0.43 -0.47
N HIS A 83 -0.73 -1.21 -1.52
CA HIS A 83 -1.27 -0.98 -2.85
C HIS A 83 -2.79 -1.17 -2.89
N GLU A 84 -3.32 -2.24 -2.29
CA GLU A 84 -4.76 -2.47 -2.13
C GLU A 84 -5.45 -1.28 -1.45
N LEU A 85 -4.89 -0.78 -0.35
CA LEU A 85 -5.46 0.38 0.35
C LEU A 85 -5.43 1.65 -0.49
N ARG A 86 -4.41 1.86 -1.33
CA ARG A 86 -4.36 2.99 -2.26
C ARG A 86 -5.46 2.91 -3.31
N ILE A 87 -5.73 1.71 -3.84
CA ILE A 87 -6.83 1.50 -4.80
C ILE A 87 -8.17 1.82 -4.12
N LEU A 88 -8.35 1.37 -2.88
CA LEU A 88 -9.58 1.65 -2.13
C LEU A 88 -9.76 3.15 -1.87
N ILE A 89 -8.71 3.87 -1.47
CA ILE A 89 -8.74 5.33 -1.31
C ILE A 89 -9.12 6.03 -2.62
N ALA A 90 -8.56 5.59 -3.76
CA ALA A 90 -8.91 6.16 -5.06
C ALA A 90 -10.38 5.94 -5.44
N GLY A 91 -11.02 4.88 -4.89
CA GLY A 91 -12.44 4.60 -5.07
C GLY A 91 -13.39 5.42 -4.17
N MET A 92 -12.87 6.23 -3.24
CA MET A 92 -13.67 7.07 -2.32
C MET A 92 -13.92 8.49 -2.84
N GLU A 93 -13.50 8.78 -4.08
CA GLU A 93 -13.66 10.02 -4.86
C GLU A 93 -13.66 11.32 -4.02
N ALA A 94 -14.82 11.80 -3.58
CA ALA A 94 -14.99 13.11 -2.94
C ALA A 94 -15.07 13.10 -1.40
N ASP A 95 -15.30 11.94 -0.77
CA ASP A 95 -15.51 11.82 0.68
C ASP A 95 -14.45 10.89 1.29
N LEU A 96 -13.22 11.40 1.35
CA LEU A 96 -12.13 10.71 2.02
C LEU A 96 -12.38 10.64 3.52
N LEU A 97 -12.08 9.49 4.12
CA LEU A 97 -12.11 9.34 5.57
C LEU A 97 -11.11 10.32 6.23
N PRO A 98 -11.41 10.84 7.44
CA PRO A 98 -10.45 11.65 8.20
C PRO A 98 -9.11 10.91 8.37
N GLU A 99 -7.99 11.63 8.36
CA GLU A 99 -6.65 11.03 8.46
C GLU A 99 -6.48 10.16 9.71
N ALA A 100 -7.06 10.57 10.84
CA ALA A 100 -7.04 9.76 12.06
C ALA A 100 -7.68 8.37 11.84
N VAL A 101 -8.75 8.29 11.04
CA VAL A 101 -9.45 7.04 10.73
C VAL A 101 -8.62 6.21 9.75
N THR A 102 -8.06 6.81 8.70
CA THR A 102 -7.26 6.09 7.70
C THR A 102 -5.97 5.53 8.31
N VAL A 103 -5.29 6.32 9.14
CA VAL A 103 -4.08 5.91 9.88
C VAL A 103 -4.41 4.79 10.86
N THR A 104 -5.46 4.95 11.67
CA THR A 104 -5.84 3.91 12.65
C THR A 104 -6.22 2.61 11.98
N ALA A 105 -7.03 2.66 10.92
CA ALA A 105 -7.42 1.46 10.17
C ALA A 105 -6.22 0.78 9.51
N PHE A 106 -5.27 1.56 8.97
CA PHE A 106 -4.01 1.03 8.43
C PHE A 106 -3.21 0.30 9.51
N MET A 107 -2.95 0.97 10.64
CA MET A 107 -2.14 0.43 11.74
C MET A 107 -2.77 -0.83 12.32
N GLU A 108 -4.09 -0.85 12.48
CA GLU A 108 -4.83 -2.01 12.98
C GLU A 108 -4.85 -3.15 11.96
N GLY A 109 -4.85 -2.81 10.66
CA GLY A 109 -4.81 -3.77 9.57
C GLY A 109 -3.46 -4.47 9.38
N LEU A 110 -2.37 -3.92 9.92
CA LEU A 110 -1.04 -4.54 9.81
C LEU A 110 -0.96 -5.87 10.58
N ARG A 111 -0.26 -6.85 10.03
CA ARG A 111 0.08 -8.07 10.77
C ARG A 111 1.08 -7.74 11.87
N THR A 112 1.08 -8.52 12.95
CA THR A 112 2.09 -8.43 14.00
C THR A 112 3.49 -8.65 13.43
N GLY A 113 4.44 -7.78 13.78
CA GLY A 113 5.82 -7.86 13.33
C GLY A 113 6.54 -6.51 13.37
N VAL A 114 7.75 -6.47 12.81
CA VAL A 114 8.63 -5.28 12.82
C VAL A 114 7.93 -4.07 12.21
N ALA A 115 7.31 -4.23 11.04
CA ALA A 115 6.59 -3.15 10.37
C ALA A 115 5.49 -2.52 11.25
N ARG A 116 4.69 -3.33 11.94
CA ARG A 116 3.65 -2.85 12.88
C ARG A 116 4.31 -2.15 14.08
N MET A 117 5.34 -2.73 14.67
CA MET A 117 6.04 -2.12 15.80
C MET A 117 6.62 -0.73 15.44
N GLU A 118 7.26 -0.61 14.28
CA GLU A 118 7.89 0.64 13.85
C GLU A 118 6.85 1.74 13.59
N VAL A 119 5.72 1.43 12.94
CA VAL A 119 4.67 2.45 12.73
C VAL A 119 4.03 2.90 14.04
N PHE A 120 3.83 2.00 15.01
CA PHE A 120 3.30 2.37 16.33
C PHE A 120 4.26 3.28 17.10
N ARG A 121 5.57 3.06 17.01
CA ARG A 121 6.58 3.95 17.61
C ARG A 121 6.59 5.34 16.98
N ALA A 122 6.41 5.41 15.66
CA ALA A 122 6.48 6.65 14.92
C ALA A 122 5.27 7.58 15.13
N HIS A 123 4.15 7.06 15.65
CA HIS A 123 2.90 7.83 15.88
C HIS A 123 2.54 8.74 14.68
N PRO A 124 2.35 8.17 13.48
CA PRO A 124 2.10 8.97 12.28
C PRO A 124 0.80 9.76 12.39
N SER A 125 0.81 10.97 11.85
CA SER A 125 -0.38 11.85 11.82
C SER A 125 -1.11 11.83 10.48
N THR A 126 -0.46 11.27 9.44
CA THR A 126 -0.99 11.20 8.08
C THR A 126 -0.84 9.79 7.51
N PHE A 127 -1.74 9.39 6.61
CA PHE A 127 -1.68 8.09 5.93
C PHE A 127 -0.40 7.93 5.10
N LYS A 128 0.15 9.05 4.61
CA LYS A 128 1.44 9.07 3.90
C LYS A 128 2.60 8.67 4.82
N GLU A 129 2.65 9.17 6.04
CA GLU A 129 3.65 8.75 7.03
C GLU A 129 3.42 7.32 7.45
N ALA A 130 2.16 6.97 7.75
CA ALA A 130 1.77 5.65 8.21
C ALA A 130 2.17 4.54 7.24
N LYS A 131 2.08 4.77 5.91
CA LYS A 131 2.53 3.77 4.91
C LYS A 131 4.06 3.74 4.74
N ASN A 132 4.75 4.87 4.86
CA ASN A 132 6.17 4.97 4.52
C ASN A 132 7.08 4.36 5.60
N VAL A 133 6.78 4.61 6.88
CA VAL A 133 7.53 4.05 8.03
C VAL A 133 7.66 2.52 7.95
N PRO A 134 6.55 1.75 7.85
CA PRO A 134 6.64 0.29 7.82
C PRO A 134 7.26 -0.23 6.51
N LEU A 135 7.07 0.46 5.38
CA LEU A 135 7.71 0.08 4.11
C LEU A 135 9.24 0.19 4.19
N ASN A 136 9.75 1.27 4.80
CA ASN A 136 11.18 1.44 5.02
C ASN A 136 11.73 0.38 5.98
N ALA A 137 11.00 0.07 7.05
CA ALA A 137 11.39 -0.97 8.00
C ALA A 137 11.44 -2.36 7.36
N ASP A 138 10.44 -2.71 6.54
CA ASP A 138 10.36 -3.98 5.81
C ASP A 138 11.53 -4.09 4.80
N PHE A 139 11.83 -3.01 4.07
CA PHE A 139 12.98 -2.95 3.17
C PHE A 139 14.31 -3.15 3.91
N ASN A 140 14.53 -2.41 5.01
CA ASN A 140 15.76 -2.52 5.80
C ASN A 140 15.95 -3.92 6.40
N LEU A 141 14.86 -4.56 6.84
CA LEU A 141 14.89 -5.92 7.37
C LEU A 141 15.29 -6.93 6.29
N GLU A 142 14.72 -6.82 5.10
CA GLU A 142 15.08 -7.70 3.97
C GLU A 142 16.52 -7.46 3.51
N SER A 143 16.97 -6.20 3.44
CA SER A 143 18.39 -5.88 3.16
C SER A 143 19.34 -6.50 4.18
N ALA A 144 19.01 -6.43 5.48
CA ALA A 144 19.82 -7.03 6.54
C ALA A 144 19.87 -8.57 6.46
N ARG A 145 18.79 -9.22 6.04
CA ARG A 145 18.75 -10.68 5.81
C ARG A 145 19.66 -11.07 4.65
N ILE A 146 19.61 -10.34 3.55
CA ILE A 146 20.45 -10.61 2.37
C ILE A 146 21.93 -10.41 2.73
N GLY A 147 22.29 -9.32 3.42
CA GLY A 147 23.66 -9.05 3.84
C GLY A 147 24.22 -10.09 4.84
N ARG A 148 23.36 -10.71 5.65
CA ARG A 148 23.76 -11.78 6.58
C ARG A 148 24.00 -13.11 5.86
N ASN A 149 23.29 -13.37 4.76
CA ASN A 149 23.45 -14.59 3.96
C ASN A 149 24.70 -14.57 3.07
N THR A 150 25.33 -13.41 2.88
CA THR A 150 26.58 -13.25 2.10
C THR A 150 27.85 -13.24 2.95
N HIS A 151 27.74 -13.32 4.29
CA HIS A 151 28.88 -13.46 5.18
C HIS A 151 29.03 -14.94 5.58
N PRO A 152 30.15 -15.62 5.26
CA PRO A 152 30.41 -16.95 5.80
C PRO A 152 30.35 -16.86 7.32
N GLN A 153 29.73 -17.84 7.97
CA GLN A 153 29.77 -18.01 9.41
C GLN A 153 31.24 -18.01 9.84
N ILE A 154 31.73 -16.88 10.36
CA ILE A 154 32.94 -16.88 11.16
C ILE A 154 32.53 -17.62 12.43
N SER A 155 33.02 -18.85 12.57
CA SER A 155 32.93 -19.64 13.78
C SER A 155 33.19 -18.74 14.98
N SER A 156 32.23 -18.68 15.90
CA SER A 156 32.39 -18.09 17.22
C SER A 156 33.36 -18.96 18.04
N SER A 157 34.65 -18.92 17.71
CA SER A 157 35.72 -19.30 18.63
C SER A 157 36.08 -18.05 19.44
N GLY A 158 35.58 -17.97 20.67
CA GLY A 158 36.02 -16.96 21.63
C GLY A 158 34.92 -16.05 22.18
N LEU A 159 33.80 -16.61 22.63
CA LEU A 159 33.07 -16.01 23.75
C LEU A 159 33.60 -16.68 25.02
N GLU A 160 34.68 -16.13 25.57
CA GLU A 160 35.06 -16.45 26.95
C GLU A 160 33.91 -16.00 27.84
N THR A 161 33.24 -16.99 28.44
CA THR A 161 32.21 -16.78 29.44
C THR A 161 32.86 -16.22 30.69
N MET A 162 32.40 -15.05 31.14
CA MET A 162 32.84 -14.44 32.39
C MET A 162 32.46 -15.37 33.55
N ASN A 163 33.45 -16.05 34.12
CA ASN A 163 33.27 -17.00 35.22
C ASN A 163 33.03 -16.20 36.52
N LEU A 164 31.77 -16.11 36.97
CA LEU A 164 31.35 -15.45 38.22
C LEU A 164 31.51 -16.37 39.44
N SER A 165 32.63 -17.08 39.52
CA SER A 165 32.90 -18.07 40.56
C SER A 165 33.80 -17.54 41.68
N TYR A 166 33.62 -16.30 42.14
CA TYR A 166 34.15 -15.87 43.45
C TYR A 166 33.29 -14.76 44.06
N ALA A 167 32.18 -15.17 44.68
CA ALA A 167 31.45 -14.35 45.65
C ALA A 167 30.82 -15.30 46.68
N GLY A 168 31.63 -15.74 47.64
CA GLY A 168 31.16 -16.69 48.65
C GLY A 168 32.13 -16.95 49.77
N LYS A 169 31.93 -16.19 50.85
CA LYS A 169 32.24 -16.49 52.26
C LYS A 169 33.70 -16.44 52.73
N GLU A 170 34.01 -15.36 53.43
CA GLU A 170 34.55 -15.52 54.79
C GLU A 170 33.76 -14.61 55.75
N GLY A 171 32.93 -15.25 56.55
CA GLY A 171 32.36 -14.67 57.75
C GLY A 171 33.10 -15.23 58.96
N GLY A 172 33.70 -14.33 59.72
CA GLY A 172 33.72 -14.39 61.18
C GLY A 172 34.86 -15.16 61.82
N GLU A 173 35.83 -14.41 62.36
CA GLU A 173 36.33 -14.71 63.71
C GLU A 173 36.78 -13.43 64.42
N LEU A 174 35.87 -12.85 65.21
CA LEU A 174 36.21 -11.93 66.28
C LEU A 174 35.74 -12.59 67.58
N ARG A 175 36.67 -13.12 68.37
CA ARG A 175 36.45 -13.38 69.79
C ARG A 175 37.49 -12.61 70.59
N ALA A 176 36.96 -11.70 71.41
CA ALA A 176 37.62 -11.07 72.53
C ALA A 176 37.76 -12.07 73.69
N THR A 177 38.94 -12.08 74.33
CA THR A 177 39.19 -11.68 75.74
C THR A 177 40.65 -11.95 76.06
#